data_AF-A0A0Q8GVZ5-F1
#
_entry.id   AF-A0A0Q8GVZ5-F1
#
_cell.length_a   1.000
_cell.length_b   1.000
_cell.length_c   1.000
_cell.angle_alpha   90.00
_cell.angle_beta   90.00
_cell.angle_gamma   90.00
#
_symmetry.space_group_name_H-M   'P 1'
#
loop_
_entity.id
_entity.type
_entity.pdbx_description
1 polymer ?
#
loop_
_entity_poly.entity_id
_entity_poly.type
_entity_poly.pdbx_seq_one_letter_code
_entity_poly.pdbx_strand_id
1 'polypeptide(L)'
;MRRRELILAAVLGLAALGARAQSCSLVFGQGRNPPLKGGPDWDGLNQRFNAAVSRALDADGRRAVPMTASSVQINPEAAGLELLQQADRLGCATLVETAVFADELDTLVLRLRVYPLLPQLGDGATLVGLRIGAPLFVTQRDLDLKALARLKPELLGQQMAGEYLQHDRR
;
A
#
# COMPACT_ATOMS: atom_id res chain seq x y z
N MET A 1 25.11 47.19 21.36
CA MET A 1 24.65 45.85 21.80
C MET A 1 23.40 45.41 21.01
N ARG A 2 23.47 45.23 19.69
CA ARG A 2 22.26 44.94 18.87
C ARG A 2 22.45 44.00 17.67
N ARG A 3 23.68 43.53 17.40
CA ARG A 3 23.98 42.65 16.25
C ARG A 3 24.14 41.16 16.61
N ARG A 4 24.43 40.83 17.87
CA ARG A 4 24.63 39.43 18.31
C ARG A 4 23.32 38.67 18.56
N GLU A 5 22.24 39.38 18.89
CA GLU A 5 20.92 38.76 19.14
C GLU A 5 20.18 38.39 17.84
N LEU A 6 20.45 39.09 16.74
CA LEU A 6 19.86 38.78 15.43
C LEU A 6 20.43 37.49 14.82
N ILE A 7 21.65 37.09 15.18
CA ILE A 7 22.28 35.86 14.66
C ILE A 7 21.78 34.63 15.42
N LEU A 8 21.48 34.73 16.71
CA LEU A 8 20.91 33.60 17.47
C LEU A 8 19.47 33.27 17.05
N ALA A 9 18.67 34.27 16.68
CA ALA A 9 17.31 34.04 16.19
C ALA A 9 17.29 33.37 14.80
N ALA A 10 18.32 33.59 13.97
CA ALA A 10 18.42 32.97 12.65
C ALA A 10 18.83 31.49 12.72
N VAL A 11 19.63 31.08 13.72
CA VAL A 11 20.07 29.68 13.86
C VAL A 11 18.98 28.79 14.49
N LEU A 12 18.11 29.34 15.34
CA LEU A 12 16.96 28.61 15.92
C LEU A 12 15.77 28.47 14.95
N GLY A 13 15.71 29.24 13.87
CA GLY A 13 14.66 29.15 12.85
C GLY A 13 14.84 27.99 11.84
N LEU A 14 16.04 27.44 11.70
CA LEU A 14 16.34 26.39 10.71
C LEU A 14 16.12 24.95 11.20
N ALA A 15 15.91 24.72 12.50
CA ALA A 15 15.70 23.37 13.03
C ALA A 15 14.24 22.88 12.91
N ALA A 16 13.32 23.73 12.46
CA ALA A 16 11.89 23.41 12.28
C ALA A 16 11.51 23.17 10.82
N LEU A 17 12.46 22.86 9.94
CA LEU A 17 12.15 22.17 8.68
C LEU A 17 11.70 20.77 9.05
N GLY A 18 10.39 20.67 9.30
CA GLY A 18 9.74 19.48 9.80
C GLY A 18 10.19 18.27 8.99
N ALA A 19 10.78 17.31 9.71
CA ALA A 19 10.49 15.92 9.42
C ALA A 19 8.97 15.78 9.53
N ARG A 20 8.23 16.10 8.45
CA ARG A 20 6.94 15.47 8.20
C ARG A 20 7.30 14.00 8.25
N ALA A 21 6.95 13.33 9.35
CA ALA A 21 7.08 11.89 9.45
C ALA A 21 6.45 11.35 8.16
N GLN A 22 7.29 10.82 7.27
CA GLN A 22 6.80 10.32 5.99
C GLN A 22 5.73 9.30 6.33
N SER A 23 4.50 9.54 5.89
CA SER A 23 3.40 8.63 6.15
C SER A 23 3.78 7.28 5.55
N CYS A 24 4.00 6.28 6.42
CA CYS A 24 4.32 4.95 5.94
C CYS A 24 3.04 4.24 5.48
N SER A 25 3.12 3.65 4.30
CA SER A 25 2.15 2.73 3.72
C SER A 25 2.78 1.35 3.60
N LEU A 26 2.11 0.32 4.14
CA LEU A 26 2.41 -1.06 3.78
C LEU A 26 1.62 -1.38 2.50
N VAL A 27 2.29 -1.81 1.45
CA VAL A 27 1.64 -2.12 0.15
C VAL A 27 1.57 -3.64 0.01
N PHE A 28 0.40 -4.20 0.24
CA PHE A 28 0.18 -5.63 0.26
C PHE A 28 -0.41 -6.13 -1.06
N GLY A 29 0.19 -7.19 -1.63
CA GLY A 29 -0.33 -7.88 -2.81
C GLY A 29 -0.48 -9.36 -2.56
N GLN A 30 -1.59 -9.96 -3.00
CA GLN A 30 -1.78 -11.41 -2.91
C GLN A 30 -2.45 -11.93 -4.18
N GLY A 31 -1.87 -12.98 -4.76
CA GLY A 31 -2.54 -13.73 -5.83
C GLY A 31 -3.83 -14.36 -5.31
N ARG A 32 -4.96 -14.15 -6.00
CA ARG A 32 -6.26 -14.73 -5.59
C ARG A 32 -6.64 -15.98 -6.35
N ASN A 33 -6.15 -16.15 -7.57
CA ASN A 33 -6.42 -17.35 -8.36
C ASN A 33 -5.37 -18.42 -8.05
N PRO A 34 -5.77 -19.69 -7.88
CA PRO A 34 -4.83 -20.77 -7.67
C PRO A 34 -3.92 -20.96 -8.90
N PRO A 35 -2.68 -21.44 -8.71
CA PRO A 35 -1.82 -21.77 -9.84
C PRO A 35 -2.42 -22.94 -10.63
N LEU A 36 -2.53 -22.77 -11.95
CA LEU A 36 -2.97 -23.82 -12.88
C LEU A 36 -1.86 -24.11 -13.90
N LYS A 37 -1.69 -25.37 -14.27
CA LYS A 37 -0.71 -25.76 -15.29
C LYS A 37 -1.06 -25.12 -16.63
N GLY A 38 -0.15 -24.32 -17.18
CA GLY A 38 -0.37 -23.56 -18.42
C GLY A 38 -1.27 -22.33 -18.24
N GLY A 39 -1.68 -22.02 -17.01
CA GLY A 39 -2.39 -20.80 -16.66
C GLY A 39 -1.44 -19.62 -16.43
N PRO A 40 -2.00 -18.42 -16.18
CA PRO A 40 -1.21 -17.24 -15.89
C PRO A 40 -0.40 -17.36 -14.60
N ASP A 41 0.77 -16.72 -14.57
CA ASP A 41 1.54 -16.49 -13.36
C ASP A 41 0.91 -15.35 -12.54
N TRP A 42 -0.12 -15.70 -11.77
CA TRP A 42 -0.87 -14.75 -10.94
C TRP A 42 0.00 -14.11 -9.85
N ASP A 43 0.89 -14.87 -9.23
CA ASP A 43 1.80 -14.35 -8.20
C ASP A 43 2.76 -13.32 -8.81
N GLY A 44 3.36 -13.63 -9.96
CA GLY A 44 4.23 -12.69 -10.67
C GLY A 44 3.51 -11.44 -11.18
N LEU A 45 2.26 -11.56 -11.64
CA LEU A 45 1.42 -10.42 -12.03
C LEU A 45 1.15 -9.50 -10.83
N ASN A 46 0.76 -10.07 -9.69
CA ASN A 46 0.53 -9.31 -8.46
C ASN A 46 1.81 -8.67 -7.95
N GLN A 47 2.95 -9.37 -7.98
CA GLN A 47 4.23 -8.82 -7.56
C GLN A 47 4.63 -7.59 -8.40
N ARG A 48 4.47 -7.64 -9.72
CA ARG A 48 4.81 -6.51 -10.60
C ARG A 48 3.86 -5.33 -10.42
N PHE A 49 2.56 -5.59 -10.29
CA PHE A 49 1.56 -4.55 -10.00
C PHE A 49 1.82 -3.89 -8.63
N ASN A 50 2.01 -4.69 -7.58
CA ASN A 50 2.35 -4.23 -6.22
C ASN A 50 3.62 -3.37 -6.22
N ALA A 51 4.70 -3.86 -6.83
CA ALA A 51 5.97 -3.13 -6.88
C ALA A 51 5.86 -1.80 -7.62
N ALA A 52 5.01 -1.71 -8.66
CA ALA A 52 4.77 -0.46 -9.37
C ALA A 52 3.99 0.54 -8.52
N VAL A 53 2.97 0.09 -7.78
CA VAL A 53 2.25 0.91 -6.80
C VAL A 53 3.21 1.43 -5.73
N SER A 54 4.02 0.57 -5.12
CA SER A 54 4.98 0.96 -4.08
C SER A 54 5.97 2.01 -4.58
N ARG A 55 6.57 1.79 -5.76
CA ARG A 55 7.50 2.76 -6.36
C ARG A 55 6.84 4.11 -6.64
N ALA A 56 5.58 4.13 -7.09
CA ALA A 56 4.86 5.36 -7.37
C ALA A 56 4.56 6.15 -6.07
N LEU A 57 4.23 5.47 -4.98
CA LEU A 57 4.03 6.09 -3.67
C LEU A 57 5.35 6.62 -3.08
N ASP A 58 6.42 5.83 -3.14
CA ASP A 58 7.76 6.23 -2.70
C ASP A 58 8.27 7.46 -3.46
N ALA A 59 8.07 7.49 -4.79
CA ALA A 59 8.46 8.62 -5.63
C ALA A 59 7.72 9.92 -5.27
N ASP A 60 6.55 9.82 -4.63
CA ASP A 60 5.79 10.97 -4.13
C ASP A 60 6.14 11.37 -2.68
N GLY A 61 7.14 10.72 -2.09
CA GLY A 61 7.59 10.99 -0.72
C GLY A 61 6.79 10.27 0.36
N ARG A 62 5.93 9.30 0.01
CA ARG A 62 5.28 8.39 0.96
C ARG A 62 6.08 7.12 1.07
N ARG A 63 6.66 6.84 2.24
CA ARG A 63 7.41 5.60 2.45
C ARG A 63 6.49 4.40 2.22
N ALA A 64 6.75 3.61 1.18
CA ALA A 64 5.94 2.49 0.77
C ALA A 64 6.75 1.19 0.92
N VAL A 65 6.30 0.31 1.81
CA VAL A 65 6.96 -0.97 2.03
C VAL A 65 6.19 -2.07 1.31
N PRO A 66 6.72 -2.68 0.24
CA PRO A 66 6.05 -3.76 -0.46
C PRO A 66 6.05 -5.04 0.38
N MET A 67 4.94 -5.76 0.36
CA MET A 67 4.79 -7.10 0.91
C MET A 67 3.89 -7.92 -0.01
N THR A 68 4.28 -9.15 -0.33
CA THR A 68 3.47 -10.04 -1.18
C THR A 68 3.27 -11.39 -0.53
N ALA A 69 2.06 -11.91 -0.63
CA ALA A 69 1.69 -13.27 -0.26
C ALA A 69 1.42 -14.11 -1.52
N SER A 70 1.76 -15.39 -1.47
CA SER A 70 1.47 -16.31 -2.57
C SER A 70 -0.03 -16.65 -2.61
N SER A 71 -0.55 -16.88 -3.81
CA SER A 71 -1.88 -17.48 -4.03
C SER A 71 -2.07 -18.84 -3.40
N VAL A 72 -0.97 -19.56 -3.12
CA VAL A 72 -1.00 -20.88 -2.49
C VAL A 72 -1.03 -20.78 -0.96
N GLN A 73 -0.97 -19.58 -0.38
CA GLN A 73 -0.88 -19.40 1.06
C GLN A 73 -2.13 -19.98 1.77
N ILE A 74 -1.88 -21.02 2.56
CA ILE A 74 -2.88 -21.98 3.06
C ILE A 74 -3.70 -21.42 4.25
N ASN A 75 -3.21 -20.37 4.92
CA ASN A 75 -3.87 -19.78 6.08
C ASN A 75 -4.01 -18.24 5.95
N PRO A 76 -5.21 -17.73 5.60
CA PRO A 76 -5.45 -16.30 5.44
C PRO A 76 -5.41 -15.52 6.77
N GLU A 77 -5.76 -16.15 7.90
CA GLU A 77 -5.71 -15.50 9.22
C GLU A 77 -4.27 -15.24 9.64
N ALA A 78 -3.39 -16.22 9.46
CA ALA A 78 -1.96 -16.07 9.74
C ALA A 78 -1.31 -14.99 8.87
N ALA A 79 -1.66 -14.94 7.57
CA ALA A 79 -1.16 -13.91 6.66
C ALA A 79 -1.65 -12.50 7.05
N GLY A 80 -2.92 -12.38 7.46
CA GLY A 80 -3.48 -11.12 7.98
C GLY A 80 -2.81 -10.66 9.27
N LEU A 81 -2.49 -11.58 10.19
CA LEU A 81 -1.77 -11.27 11.42
C LEU A 81 -0.34 -10.82 11.14
N GLU A 82 0.40 -11.54 10.28
CA GLU A 82 1.76 -11.19 9.88
C GLU A 82 1.80 -9.81 9.23
N LEU A 83 0.82 -9.50 8.37
CA LEU A 83 0.65 -8.19 7.73
C LEU A 83 0.54 -7.08 8.77
N LEU A 84 -0.35 -7.24 9.76
CA LEU A 84 -0.59 -6.23 10.79
C LEU A 84 0.61 -6.06 11.73
N GLN A 85 1.27 -7.16 12.12
CA GLN A 85 2.50 -7.11 12.91
C GLN A 85 3.63 -6.40 12.15
N GLN A 86 3.76 -6.66 10.86
CA GLN A 86 4.77 -6.00 10.03
C GLN A 86 4.46 -4.50 9.88
N ALA A 87 3.20 -4.13 9.68
CA ALA A 87 2.81 -2.73 9.62
C ALA A 87 3.13 -1.99 10.92
N ASP A 88 2.85 -2.62 12.07
CA ASP A 88 3.12 -2.07 13.40
C ASP A 88 4.63 -1.88 13.62
N ARG A 89 5.44 -2.92 13.36
CA ARG A 89 6.91 -2.85 13.44
C ARG A 89 7.50 -1.72 12.59
N LEU A 90 6.91 -1.45 11.44
CA LEU A 90 7.38 -0.43 10.49
C LEU A 90 6.78 0.96 10.75
N GLY A 91 5.85 1.09 11.69
CA GLY A 91 5.15 2.34 11.99
C GLY A 91 4.25 2.83 10.85
N CYS A 92 3.64 1.92 10.10
CA CYS A 92 2.80 2.27 8.95
C CYS A 92 1.37 2.58 9.39
N ALA A 93 0.87 3.72 8.94
CA ALA A 93 -0.46 4.23 9.29
C ALA A 93 -1.51 3.85 8.24
N THR A 94 -1.08 3.33 7.09
CA THR A 94 -1.97 2.93 6.00
C THR A 94 -1.57 1.59 5.42
N LEU A 95 -2.59 0.85 4.96
CA LEU A 95 -2.45 -0.37 4.17
C LEU A 95 -2.98 -0.10 2.77
N VAL A 96 -2.17 -0.38 1.76
CA VAL A 96 -2.56 -0.34 0.34
C VAL A 96 -2.68 -1.77 -0.14
N GLU A 97 -3.91 -2.28 -0.24
CA GLU A 97 -4.21 -3.58 -0.86
C GLU A 97 -4.12 -3.44 -2.38
N THR A 98 -3.38 -4.34 -3.01
CA THR A 98 -3.21 -4.46 -4.46
C THR A 98 -3.60 -5.86 -4.90
N ALA A 99 -4.37 -5.99 -5.96
CA ALA A 99 -4.80 -7.30 -6.46
C ALA A 99 -4.93 -7.30 -7.99
N VAL A 100 -4.46 -8.38 -8.61
CA VAL A 100 -4.67 -8.73 -10.01
C VAL A 100 -5.21 -10.17 -10.06
N PHE A 101 -6.43 -10.37 -10.55
CA PHE A 101 -7.07 -11.68 -10.57
C PHE A 101 -8.12 -11.78 -11.69
N ALA A 102 -8.44 -13.00 -12.11
CA ALA A 102 -9.64 -13.29 -12.89
C ALA A 102 -10.80 -13.61 -11.93
N ASP A 103 -11.98 -13.05 -12.16
CA ASP A 103 -13.19 -13.46 -11.46
C ASP A 103 -13.87 -14.67 -12.12
N GLU A 104 -15.02 -15.09 -11.59
CA GLU A 104 -15.78 -16.26 -12.07
C GLU A 104 -16.44 -16.03 -13.45
N LEU A 105 -16.46 -14.79 -13.94
CA LEU A 105 -17.07 -14.38 -15.20
C LEU A 105 -16.03 -14.09 -16.29
N ASP A 106 -14.79 -14.57 -16.12
CA ASP A 106 -13.65 -14.28 -16.99
C ASP A 106 -13.36 -12.76 -17.14
N THR A 107 -13.61 -12.00 -16.08
CA THR A 107 -13.17 -10.61 -15.98
C THR A 107 -11.80 -10.55 -15.32
N LEU A 108 -10.82 -9.96 -16.00
CA LEU A 108 -9.55 -9.59 -15.40
C LEU A 108 -9.73 -8.31 -14.58
N VAL A 109 -9.59 -8.44 -13.27
CA VAL A 109 -9.73 -7.36 -12.29
C VAL A 109 -8.37 -6.92 -11.80
N LEU A 110 -8.08 -5.63 -11.92
CA LEU A 110 -6.99 -4.96 -11.20
C LEU A 110 -7.59 -4.02 -10.18
N ARG A 111 -7.17 -4.14 -8.92
CA ARG A 111 -7.76 -3.38 -7.83
C ARG A 111 -6.70 -2.81 -6.91
N LEU A 112 -6.92 -1.56 -6.49
CA LEU A 112 -6.16 -0.89 -5.46
C LEU A 112 -7.14 -0.34 -4.43
N ARG A 113 -6.92 -0.66 -3.16
CA ARG A 113 -7.70 -0.12 -2.03
C ARG A 113 -6.74 0.41 -0.97
N VAL A 114 -7.09 1.53 -0.37
CA VAL A 114 -6.32 2.13 0.72
C VAL A 114 -7.15 2.13 1.98
N TYR A 115 -6.57 1.66 3.08
CA TYR A 115 -7.20 1.57 4.38
C TYR A 115 -6.35 2.29 5.42
N PRO A 116 -6.97 2.96 6.42
CA PRO A 116 -6.24 3.40 7.59
C PRO A 116 -5.95 2.18 8.47
N LEU A 117 -4.75 2.15 9.05
CA LEU A 117 -4.43 1.23 10.13
C LEU A 117 -4.68 1.94 11.44
N LEU A 118 -5.60 1.38 12.22
CA LEU A 118 -6.08 1.98 13.46
C LEU A 118 -5.59 1.17 14.65
N PRO A 119 -5.29 1.81 15.78
CA PRO A 119 -4.97 1.07 16.98
C PRO A 119 -6.13 0.15 17.38
N GLN A 120 -5.78 -1.08 17.76
CA GLN A 120 -6.69 -2.01 18.39
C GLN A 120 -6.51 -1.94 19.90
N LEU A 121 -7.61 -1.71 20.61
CA LEU A 121 -7.64 -1.67 22.06
C LEU A 121 -8.13 -3.02 22.59
N GLY A 122 -7.39 -3.58 23.55
CA GLY A 122 -7.81 -4.73 24.33
C GLY A 122 -8.60 -4.32 25.56
N ASP A 123 -8.88 -5.30 26.41
CA ASP A 123 -9.54 -5.06 27.69
C ASP A 123 -8.74 -4.05 28.51
N GLY A 124 -9.45 -3.10 29.12
CA GLY A 124 -8.83 -2.01 29.89
C GLY A 124 -8.16 -0.92 29.05
N ALA A 125 -8.53 -0.77 27.77
CA ALA A 125 -8.03 0.28 26.87
C ALA A 125 -6.50 0.24 26.62
N THR A 126 -5.90 -0.95 26.74
CA THR A 126 -4.49 -1.18 26.38
C THR A 126 -4.35 -1.38 24.88
N LEU A 127 -3.27 -0.87 24.29
CA LEU A 127 -2.96 -1.11 22.87
C LEU A 127 -2.50 -2.56 22.68
N VAL A 128 -3.22 -3.33 21.87
CA VAL A 128 -2.93 -4.75 21.59
C VAL A 128 -2.47 -5.03 20.16
N GLY A 129 -2.52 -4.01 19.28
CA GLY A 129 -2.04 -4.12 17.91
C GLY A 129 -2.72 -3.12 16.98
N LEU A 130 -2.76 -3.47 15.69
CA LEU A 130 -3.44 -2.71 14.66
C LEU A 130 -4.64 -3.48 14.12
N ARG A 131 -5.64 -2.73 13.63
CA ARG A 131 -6.74 -3.25 12.83
C ARG A 131 -6.92 -2.43 11.56
N ILE A 132 -7.48 -3.05 10.53
CA ILE A 132 -7.82 -2.39 9.27
C ILE A 132 -9.14 -1.62 9.46
N GLY A 133 -9.14 -0.32 9.13
CA GLY A 133 -10.35 0.50 9.15
C GLY A 133 -11.19 0.42 7.87
N ALA A 134 -12.16 1.34 7.73
CA ALA A 134 -12.94 1.48 6.50
C ALA A 134 -12.06 2.02 5.35
N PRO A 135 -12.31 1.66 4.08
CA PRO A 135 -11.48 2.11 2.97
C PRO A 135 -11.54 3.63 2.81
N LEU A 136 -10.38 4.26 2.66
CA LEU A 136 -10.21 5.69 2.32
C LEU A 136 -10.34 5.92 0.82
N PHE A 137 -9.88 4.95 0.03
CA PHE A 137 -9.83 5.05 -1.43
C PHE A 137 -9.97 3.68 -2.07
N VAL A 138 -10.68 3.61 -3.20
CA VAL A 138 -10.84 2.41 -4.00
C VAL A 138 -10.79 2.79 -5.48
N THR A 139 -9.96 2.10 -6.25
CA THR A 139 -9.98 2.15 -7.72
C THR A 139 -9.87 0.74 -8.27
N GLN A 140 -10.65 0.45 -9.32
CA GLN A 140 -10.73 -0.88 -9.94
C GLN A 140 -10.77 -0.72 -11.46
N ARG A 141 -10.15 -1.66 -12.17
CA ARG A 141 -10.24 -1.83 -13.61
C ARG A 141 -10.72 -3.24 -13.90
N ASP A 142 -11.79 -3.31 -14.67
CA ASP A 142 -12.41 -4.54 -15.12
C ASP A 142 -12.16 -4.64 -16.62
N LEU A 143 -11.46 -5.69 -17.04
CA LEU A 143 -11.03 -5.93 -18.40
C LEU A 143 -11.49 -7.33 -18.83
N ASP A 144 -11.69 -7.56 -20.12
CA ASP A 144 -11.82 -8.92 -20.66
C ASP A 144 -10.54 -9.71 -20.37
N LEU A 145 -10.64 -10.96 -19.92
CA LEU A 145 -9.48 -11.81 -19.61
C LEU A 145 -8.51 -11.96 -20.79
N LYS A 146 -8.96 -11.86 -22.04
CA LYS A 146 -8.11 -11.86 -23.23
C LYS A 146 -7.12 -10.69 -23.25
N ALA A 147 -7.40 -9.61 -22.52
CA ALA A 147 -6.48 -8.49 -22.37
C ALA A 147 -5.21 -8.87 -21.60
N LEU A 148 -5.21 -9.98 -20.85
CA LEU A 148 -4.08 -10.44 -20.05
C LEU A 148 -2.78 -10.57 -20.86
N ALA A 149 -2.88 -11.07 -22.09
CA ALA A 149 -1.73 -11.24 -22.97
C ALA A 149 -1.02 -9.92 -23.34
N ARG A 150 -1.71 -8.78 -23.19
CA ARG A 150 -1.21 -7.43 -23.47
C ARG A 150 -1.15 -6.56 -22.22
N LEU A 151 -1.44 -7.12 -21.06
CA LEU A 151 -1.50 -6.40 -19.81
C LEU A 151 -0.11 -5.85 -19.45
N LYS A 152 -0.06 -4.57 -19.10
CA LYS A 152 1.12 -3.91 -18.55
C LYS A 152 0.84 -3.59 -17.07
N PRO A 153 1.01 -4.55 -16.14
CA PRO A 153 0.66 -4.36 -14.74
C PRO A 153 1.42 -3.19 -14.11
N GLU A 154 2.64 -2.91 -14.54
CA GLU A 154 3.45 -1.81 -14.02
C GLU A 154 2.86 -0.44 -14.38
N LEU A 155 2.40 -0.28 -15.63
CA LEU A 155 1.80 0.96 -16.10
C LEU A 155 0.47 1.23 -15.38
N LEU A 156 -0.37 0.20 -15.25
CA LEU A 156 -1.65 0.31 -14.54
C LEU A 156 -1.43 0.56 -13.04
N GLY A 157 -0.45 -0.11 -12.41
CA GLY A 157 -0.09 0.12 -11.01
C GLY A 157 0.35 1.56 -10.76
N GLN A 158 1.20 2.10 -11.63
CA GLN A 158 1.63 3.50 -11.56
C GLN A 158 0.45 4.48 -11.73
N GLN A 159 -0.42 4.23 -12.71
CA GLN A 159 -1.59 5.08 -12.94
C GLN A 159 -2.55 5.07 -11.74
N MET A 160 -2.89 3.89 -11.22
CA MET A 160 -3.82 3.72 -10.12
C MET A 160 -3.27 4.31 -8.81
N ALA A 161 -1.96 4.19 -8.55
CA ALA A 161 -1.31 4.91 -7.46
C ALA A 161 -1.39 6.44 -7.66
N GLY A 162 -1.18 6.93 -8.89
CA GLY A 162 -1.33 8.35 -9.22
C GLY A 162 -2.74 8.88 -8.92
N GLU A 163 -3.78 8.11 -9.21
CA GLU A 163 -5.17 8.45 -8.87
C GLU A 163 -5.37 8.59 -7.36
N TYR A 164 -4.83 7.65 -6.57
CA TYR A 164 -4.85 7.75 -5.12
C TYR A 164 -4.12 9.00 -4.62
N LEU A 165 -2.91 9.27 -5.11
CA LEU A 165 -2.11 10.43 -4.70
C LEU A 165 -2.80 11.76 -5.05
N GLN A 166 -3.53 11.81 -6.17
CA GLN A 166 -4.35 12.98 -6.53
C GLN A 166 -5.58 13.13 -5.63
N HIS A 167 -6.16 12.03 -5.16
CA HIS A 167 -7.28 12.04 -4.23
C HIS A 167 -6.85 12.51 -2.84
N ASP A 168 -5.75 11.98 -2.31
CA ASP A 168 -5.27 12.23 -0.94
C ASP A 168 -4.77 13.68 -0.71
N ARG A 169 -4.47 14.42 -1.78
CA ARG A 169 -4.06 15.83 -1.70
C ARG A 169 -5.23 16.83 -1.65
N ARG A 170 -6.46 16.37 -1.88
CA ARG A 170 -7.67 17.21 -1.88
C ARG A 170 -8.25 17.29 -0.48
#